data_AF-A0AA39P7X2-F1
#
_entry.id   AF-A0AA39P7X2-F1
#
_cell.length_a   1.000
_cell.length_b   1.000
_cell.length_c   1.000
_cell.angle_alpha   90.00
_cell.angle_beta   90.00
_cell.angle_gamma   90.00
#
_symmetry.space_group_name_H-M   'P 1'
#
loop_
_entity.id
_entity.type
_entity.pdbx_description
1 polymer ?
#
loop_
_entity_poly.entity_id
_entity_poly.type
_entity_poly.pdbx_seq_one_letter_code
_entity_poly.pdbx_strand_id
1 'polypeptide(L)'
;MSSTSPRYPPPGGYPPRPPTIDDLAARAVVSQDNRIPIKSLLKTADNWRNRGQSYEEQYDLQNAFVAYASAGKLALEVIASHPDYDKALSEEQKSSLAKVKR
;
A
#
# COMPACT_ATOMS: atom_id res chain seq x y z
N MET A 1 -12.50 -0.18 55.16
CA MET A 1 -11.47 -0.82 54.32
C MET A 1 -11.61 -0.25 52.92
N SER A 2 -10.50 0.20 52.35
CA SER A 2 -10.40 1.24 51.33
C SER A 2 -11.06 0.90 49.99
N SER A 3 -11.82 1.87 49.47
CA SER A 3 -12.27 1.98 48.08
C SER A 3 -11.07 2.32 47.18
N THR A 4 -10.58 1.36 46.40
CA THR A 4 -9.56 1.63 45.38
C THR A 4 -10.26 2.18 44.14
N SER A 5 -10.29 3.51 44.02
CA SER A 5 -10.72 4.20 42.78
C SER A 5 -9.84 3.78 41.59
N PRO A 6 -10.39 3.68 40.37
CA PRO A 6 -9.61 3.44 39.16
C PRO A 6 -8.58 4.55 38.98
N ARG A 7 -7.32 4.17 38.77
CA ARG A 7 -6.21 5.10 38.49
C ARG A 7 -6.50 5.79 37.16
N TYR A 8 -6.83 7.08 37.21
CA TYR A 8 -6.83 7.94 36.03
C TYR A 8 -5.42 7.95 35.40
N PRO A 9 -5.31 7.90 34.06
CA PRO A 9 -4.04 8.14 33.40
C PRO A 9 -3.60 9.60 33.59
N PRO A 10 -2.28 9.88 33.63
CA PRO A 10 -1.74 11.22 33.86
C PRO A 10 -2.10 12.21 32.73
N PRO A 11 -2.15 13.52 33.02
CA PRO A 11 -2.47 14.55 32.02
C PRO A 11 -1.26 14.77 31.10
N GLY A 12 -1.37 14.39 29.83
CA GLY A 12 -0.38 14.75 28.80
C GLY A 12 -0.17 13.77 27.65
N GLY A 13 -0.77 12.58 27.66
CA GLY A 13 -0.61 11.63 26.56
C GLY A 13 -1.89 10.87 26.33
N TYR A 14 -2.81 11.44 25.54
CA TYR A 14 -3.85 10.63 24.93
C TYR A 14 -3.16 9.50 24.14
N PRO A 15 -3.66 8.25 24.20
CA PRO A 15 -3.17 7.22 23.29
C PRO A 15 -3.24 7.79 21.87
N PRO A 16 -2.19 7.61 21.04
CA PRO A 16 -2.20 8.15 19.68
C PRO A 16 -3.46 7.67 19.00
N ARG A 17 -4.16 8.60 18.34
CA ARG A 17 -5.39 8.26 17.61
C ARG A 17 -5.10 7.09 16.66
N PRO A 18 -6.07 6.18 16.44
CA PRO A 18 -5.93 5.18 15.40
C PRO A 18 -5.57 5.84 14.06
N PRO A 19 -4.71 5.21 13.25
CA PRO A 19 -4.35 5.76 11.95
C PRO A 19 -5.59 5.89 11.07
N THR A 20 -5.71 7.03 10.42
CA THR A 20 -6.74 7.26 9.40
C THR A 20 -6.37 6.57 8.09
N ILE A 21 -7.32 6.49 7.14
CA ILE A 21 -7.06 5.96 5.80
C ILE A 21 -5.93 6.75 5.13
N ASP A 22 -5.91 8.08 5.29
CA ASP A 22 -4.85 8.93 4.75
C ASP A 22 -3.49 8.64 5.41
N ASP A 23 -3.47 8.43 6.73
CA ASP A 23 -2.26 8.04 7.46
C ASP A 23 -1.71 6.69 6.95
N LEU A 24 -2.59 5.75 6.56
CA LEU A 24 -2.20 4.46 5.98
C LEU A 24 -1.75 4.62 4.52
N ALA A 25 -2.43 5.44 3.73
CA ALA A 25 -2.07 5.70 2.33
C ALA A 25 -0.71 6.39 2.20
N ALA A 26 -0.35 7.22 3.20
CA ALA A 26 0.96 7.85 3.32
C ALA A 26 2.10 6.83 3.60
N ARG A 27 1.79 5.67 4.20
CA ARG A 27 2.78 4.60 4.47
C ARG A 27 3.09 3.74 3.25
N ALA A 28 2.28 3.82 2.19
CA ALA A 28 2.49 3.03 0.98
C ALA A 28 3.84 3.37 0.33
N VAL A 29 4.65 2.34 0.06
CA VAL A 29 6.01 2.47 -0.46
C VAL A 29 6.02 2.33 -1.97
N VAL A 30 6.72 3.22 -2.65
CA VAL A 30 6.89 3.21 -4.11
C VAL A 30 8.37 3.35 -4.45
N SER A 31 8.91 2.46 -5.28
CA SER A 31 10.24 2.67 -5.87
C SER A 31 10.12 3.67 -7.03
N GLN A 32 10.78 4.81 -6.91
CA GLN A 32 10.75 5.88 -7.94
C GLN A 32 11.92 5.83 -8.93
N ASP A 33 12.71 4.75 -8.94
CA ASP A 33 13.87 4.69 -9.82
C ASP A 33 13.49 4.16 -11.20
N ASN A 34 13.37 5.07 -12.17
CA ASN A 34 13.09 4.77 -13.58
C ASN A 34 14.22 4.00 -14.28
N ARG A 35 15.35 3.76 -13.61
CA ARG A 35 16.40 2.86 -14.09
C ARG A 35 16.07 1.39 -13.85
N ILE A 36 15.10 1.11 -12.98
CA ILE A 36 14.65 -0.25 -12.71
C ILE A 36 13.85 -0.75 -13.92
N PRO A 37 14.22 -1.89 -14.52
CA PRO A 37 13.47 -2.43 -15.66
C PRO A 37 11.99 -2.64 -15.31
N ILE A 38 11.09 -2.30 -16.25
CA ILE A 38 9.64 -2.40 -16.07
C ILE A 38 9.18 -3.79 -15.60
N LYS A 39 9.82 -4.87 -16.07
CA LYS A 39 9.52 -6.24 -15.59
C LYS A 39 9.79 -6.43 -14.10
N SER A 40 10.83 -5.79 -13.57
CA SER A 40 11.15 -5.81 -12.14
C SER A 40 10.13 -4.98 -11.32
N LEU A 41 9.68 -3.85 -11.88
CA LEU A 41 8.60 -3.05 -11.28
C LEU A 41 7.28 -3.85 -11.23
N LEU A 42 6.91 -4.54 -12.31
CA LEU A 42 5.73 -5.41 -12.36
C LEU A 42 5.80 -6.53 -11.31
N LYS A 43 6.97 -7.19 -11.19
CA LYS A 43 7.19 -8.20 -10.15
C LYS A 43 7.08 -7.62 -8.74
N THR A 44 7.56 -6.40 -8.54
CA THR A 44 7.44 -5.70 -7.26
C THR A 44 5.98 -5.37 -6.94
N ALA A 45 5.19 -4.92 -7.92
CA ALA A 45 3.77 -4.66 -7.75
C ALA A 45 3.00 -5.92 -7.37
N ASP A 46 3.29 -7.04 -8.05
CA ASP A 46 2.68 -8.33 -7.74
C ASP A 46 3.05 -8.85 -6.35
N ASN A 47 4.32 -8.71 -5.95
CA ASN A 47 4.77 -9.04 -4.59
C ASN A 47 4.00 -8.24 -3.51
N TRP A 48 3.75 -6.95 -3.75
CA TRP A 48 2.94 -6.14 -2.83
C TRP A 48 1.50 -6.60 -2.77
N ARG A 49 0.90 -6.95 -3.92
CA ARG A 49 -0.44 -7.53 -3.96
C ARG A 49 -0.52 -8.84 -3.17
N ASN A 50 0.44 -9.74 -3.36
CA ASN A 50 0.50 -11.03 -2.65
C ASN A 50 0.65 -10.83 -1.14
N ARG A 51 1.44 -9.84 -0.70
CA ARG A 51 1.51 -9.45 0.71
C ARG A 51 0.17 -8.94 1.24
N GLY A 52 -0.53 -8.12 0.45
CA GLY A 52 -1.88 -7.65 0.80
C GLY A 52 -2.81 -8.81 1.11
N GLN A 53 -2.83 -9.83 0.24
CA GLN A 53 -3.62 -11.05 0.42
C GLN A 53 -3.21 -11.80 1.70
N SER A 54 -1.92 -11.99 1.94
CA SER A 54 -1.44 -12.65 3.16
C SER A 54 -1.81 -11.90 4.44
N TYR A 55 -1.85 -10.56 4.42
CA TYR A 55 -2.30 -9.76 5.57
C TYR A 55 -3.82 -9.83 5.77
N GLU A 56 -4.61 -9.88 4.68
CA GLU A 56 -6.07 -10.10 4.77
C GLU A 56 -6.40 -11.44 5.43
N GLU A 57 -5.70 -12.52 5.04
CA GLU A 57 -5.86 -13.85 5.66
C GLU A 57 -5.58 -13.85 7.17
N GLN A 58 -4.72 -12.94 7.62
CA GLN A 58 -4.35 -12.75 9.03
C GLN A 58 -5.24 -11.74 9.76
N TYR A 59 -6.25 -11.15 9.09
CA TYR A 59 -7.07 -10.04 9.57
C TYR A 59 -6.26 -8.77 9.93
N ASP A 60 -5.04 -8.65 9.41
CA ASP A 60 -4.22 -7.45 9.54
C ASP A 60 -4.58 -6.44 8.44
N LEU A 61 -5.79 -5.88 8.56
CA LEU A 61 -6.38 -5.05 7.52
C LEU A 61 -5.61 -3.74 7.28
N GLN A 62 -4.90 -3.23 8.29
CA GLN A 62 -4.09 -2.02 8.12
C GLN A 62 -2.88 -2.30 7.22
N ASN A 63 -2.14 -3.39 7.47
CA ASN A 63 -1.01 -3.75 6.62
C ASN A 63 -1.46 -4.26 5.25
N ALA A 64 -2.62 -4.93 5.17
CA ALA A 64 -3.23 -5.27 3.89
C ALA A 64 -3.49 -4.03 3.03
N PHE A 65 -4.11 -3.00 3.61
CA PHE A 65 -4.34 -1.73 2.93
C PHE A 65 -3.04 -1.10 2.45
N VAL A 66 -2.02 -1.00 3.32
CA VAL A 66 -0.72 -0.41 2.94
C VAL A 66 -0.07 -1.17 1.78
N ALA A 67 -0.14 -2.51 1.81
CA ALA A 67 0.42 -3.35 0.76
C ALA A 67 -0.31 -3.16 -0.58
N TYR A 68 -1.65 -3.17 -0.58
CA TYR A 68 -2.44 -2.92 -1.80
C TYR A 68 -2.27 -1.49 -2.32
N ALA A 69 -2.24 -0.49 -1.45
CA ALA A 69 -1.96 0.89 -1.83
C ALA A 69 -0.57 1.02 -2.46
N SER A 70 0.44 0.30 -1.96
CA SER A 70 1.78 0.27 -2.54
C SER A 70 1.78 -0.34 -3.94
N ALA A 71 1.07 -1.46 -4.13
CA ALA A 71 0.88 -2.07 -5.45
C ALA A 71 0.16 -1.12 -6.43
N GLY A 72 -0.91 -0.48 -5.98
CA GLY A 72 -1.71 0.46 -6.75
C GLY A 72 -0.89 1.66 -7.23
N LYS A 73 -0.19 2.35 -6.31
CA LYS A 73 0.69 3.47 -6.69
C LYS A 73 1.76 3.03 -7.69
N LEU A 74 2.41 1.88 -7.46
CA LEU A 74 3.44 1.40 -8.37
C LEU A 74 2.89 1.12 -9.77
N ALA A 75 1.72 0.47 -9.87
CA ALA A 75 1.10 0.14 -11.15
C ALA A 75 0.56 1.37 -11.90
N LEU A 76 -0.14 2.27 -11.18
CA LEU A 76 -0.88 3.37 -11.77
C LEU A 76 -0.03 4.62 -12.03
N GLU A 77 1.02 4.84 -11.23
CA GLU A 77 1.84 6.04 -11.31
C GLU A 77 3.19 5.74 -11.97
N VAL A 78 3.92 4.73 -11.48
CA VAL A 78 5.30 4.47 -11.94
C VAL A 78 5.33 3.62 -13.20
N ILE A 79 4.67 2.47 -13.20
CA ILE A 79 4.72 1.55 -14.35
C ILE A 79 4.04 2.21 -15.55
N ALA A 80 2.88 2.85 -15.36
CA ALA A 80 2.15 3.54 -16.42
C ALA A 80 2.93 4.72 -17.04
N SER A 81 3.92 5.28 -16.35
CA SER A 81 4.78 6.36 -16.86
C SER A 81 6.16 5.89 -17.34
N HIS A 82 6.44 4.59 -17.25
CA HIS A 82 7.74 4.03 -17.59
C HIS A 82 7.99 4.09 -19.12
N PRO A 83 9.18 4.50 -19.61
CA PRO A 83 9.46 4.64 -21.06
C PRO A 83 9.25 3.37 -21.88
N ASP A 84 9.51 2.21 -21.29
CA ASP A 84 9.29 0.90 -21.91
C ASP A 84 7.89 0.32 -21.71
N TYR A 85 6.94 1.08 -21.13
CA TYR A 85 5.56 0.63 -20.94
C TYR A 85 4.93 0.13 -22.25
N ASP A 86 5.09 0.90 -23.32
CA ASP A 86 4.54 0.55 -24.62
C ASP A 86 5.31 -0.54 -25.37
N LYS A 87 6.57 -0.80 -24.97
CA LYS A 87 7.47 -1.76 -25.63
C LYS A 87 7.48 -3.13 -24.97
N ALA A 88 7.24 -3.17 -23.66
CA ALA A 88 7.38 -4.39 -22.86
C ALA A 88 6.05 -5.10 -22.57
N LEU A 89 4.92 -4.40 -22.71
CA LEU A 89 3.59 -4.94 -22.43
C LEU A 89 2.81 -5.17 -23.72
N SER A 90 2.14 -6.31 -23.83
CA SER A 90 1.15 -6.53 -24.89
C SER A 90 -0.07 -5.64 -24.67
N GLU A 91 -0.83 -5.37 -25.74
CA GLU A 91 -2.07 -4.59 -25.67
C GLU A 91 -3.07 -5.14 -24.62
N GLU A 92 -3.07 -6.45 -24.41
CA GLU A 92 -3.91 -7.13 -23.43
C GLU A 92 -3.50 -6.80 -21.97
N GLN A 93 -2.18 -6.74 -21.73
CA GLN A 93 -1.61 -6.34 -20.43
C GLN A 93 -1.84 -4.85 -20.16
N LYS A 94 -1.72 -3.99 -21.19
CA LYS A 94 -2.06 -2.57 -21.09
C LYS A 94 -3.54 -2.36 -20.74
N SER A 95 -4.45 -3.11 -21.39
CA SER A 95 -5.89 -3.00 -21.12
C SER A 95 -6.25 -3.33 -19.67
N SER A 96 -5.54 -4.28 -19.06
CA SER A 96 -5.77 -4.70 -17.68
C SER A 96 -5.35 -3.63 -16.67
N LEU A 97 -4.30 -2.87 -16.99
CA LEU A 97 -3.85 -1.72 -16.18
C LEU A 97 -4.74 -0.49 -16.39
N ALA A 98 -5.25 -0.28 -17.60
CA ALA A 98 -6.12 0.86 -17.92
C ALA A 98 -7.53 0.76 -17.29
N LYS A 99 -8.04 -0.46 -17.04
CA LYS A 99 -9.37 -0.69 -16.46
C LYS A 99 -9.53 -0.17 -15.02
N VAL A 100 -8.44 0.13 -14.32
CA VAL A 100 -8.44 0.68 -12.96
C VAL A 100 -8.64 2.21 -12.96
N LYS A 101 -8.51 2.87 -14.12
CA LYS A 101 -8.51 4.34 -14.24
C LYS A 101 -9.88 4.96 -14.59
N ARG A 102 -10.99 4.23 -14.41
CA ARG A 102 -12.35 4.72 -14.69
C ARG A 102 -13.13 5.03 -13.43
#